data_AF-A0A943B574-F1
#
_entry.id   AF-A0A943B574-F1
#
_cell.length_a   1.000
_cell.length_b   1.000
_cell.length_c   1.000
_cell.angle_alpha   90.00
_cell.angle_beta   90.00
_cell.angle_gamma   90.00
#
_symmetry.space_group_name_H-M   'P 1'
#
loop_
_entity.id
_entity.type
_entity.pdbx_description
1 polymer ?
#
loop_
_entity_poly.entity_id
_entity_poly.type
_entity_poly.pdbx_seq_one_letter_code
_entity_poly.pdbx_strand_id
1 'polypeptide(L)'
;MIIDKNLMFSDVQAVKATAESTHTVDVGDGDPGASPLELVVLSASDATGDGGLVVSLQTCDSATGSFADMVQSRSLKAADLKAGASVLPIRVPRGVKRCLRLKYTVTGTLSATLTAFLTLDRAHP
;
A
#
# COMPACT_ATOMS: atom_id res chain seq x y z
N MET A 1 -10.82 13.07 -9.07
CA MET A 1 -9.44 12.76 -8.65
C MET A 1 -8.79 12.01 -9.79
N ILE A 2 -7.75 12.57 -10.42
CA ILE A 2 -6.97 11.84 -11.41
C ILE A 2 -5.92 11.04 -10.63
N ILE A 3 -5.91 9.72 -10.81
CA ILE A 3 -4.90 8.84 -10.20
C ILE A 3 -3.89 8.54 -11.30
N ASP A 4 -2.63 8.90 -11.07
CA ASP A 4 -1.57 8.58 -12.01
C ASP A 4 -1.32 7.06 -11.97
N LYS A 5 -1.47 6.40 -13.11
CA LYS A 5 -1.32 4.93 -13.20
C LYS A 5 0.09 4.46 -12.85
N ASN A 6 1.11 5.30 -13.03
CA ASN A 6 2.49 4.94 -12.68
C ASN A 6 2.71 4.95 -11.15
N LEU A 7 1.82 5.62 -10.41
CA LEU A 7 1.86 5.71 -8.95
C LEU A 7 0.90 4.72 -8.26
N MET A 8 0.27 3.81 -9.02
CA MET A 8 -0.60 2.77 -8.46
C MET A 8 0.20 1.51 -8.12
N PHE A 9 0.02 0.99 -6.91
CA PHE A 9 0.55 -0.30 -6.48
C PHE A 9 -0.43 -1.44 -6.77
N SER A 10 -1.72 -1.18 -6.53
CA SER A 10 -2.78 -2.18 -6.66
C SER A 10 -4.07 -1.50 -7.13
N ASP A 11 -4.72 -2.09 -8.13
CA ASP A 11 -6.06 -1.70 -8.60
C ASP A 11 -7.02 -2.84 -8.30
N VAL A 12 -7.88 -2.66 -7.29
CA VAL A 12 -8.91 -3.64 -6.90
C VAL A 12 -8.32 -5.06 -6.74
N GLN A 13 -7.13 -5.17 -6.13
CA GLN A 13 -6.42 -6.43 -5.99
C GLN A 13 -7.08 -7.29 -4.91
N ALA A 14 -7.54 -8.48 -5.28
CA ALA A 14 -8.03 -9.47 -4.34
C ALA A 14 -6.86 -10.11 -3.57
N VAL A 15 -6.89 -9.99 -2.24
CA VAL A 15 -5.90 -10.54 -1.32
C VAL A 15 -6.58 -11.57 -0.42
N LYS A 16 -6.23 -12.84 -0.66
CA LYS A 16 -6.73 -14.00 0.10
C LYS A 16 -5.65 -14.74 0.89
N ALA A 17 -4.40 -14.48 0.56
CA ALA A 17 -3.21 -15.01 1.20
C ALA A 17 -2.12 -13.93 1.15
N THR A 18 -1.05 -14.15 1.90
CA THR A 18 0.09 -13.22 1.89
C THR A 18 0.64 -13.07 0.47
N ALA A 19 0.61 -11.84 -0.05
CA ALA A 19 1.00 -11.51 -1.40
C ALA A 19 1.51 -10.08 -1.50
N GLU A 20 2.35 -9.82 -2.49
CA GLU A 20 2.82 -8.47 -2.82
C GLU A 20 1.80 -7.73 -3.71
N SER A 21 1.97 -6.42 -3.85
CA SER A 21 1.17 -5.60 -4.77
C SER A 21 1.37 -6.02 -6.24
N THR A 22 0.34 -5.86 -7.07
CA THR A 22 0.40 -6.22 -8.50
C THR A 22 1.42 -5.38 -9.28
N HIS A 23 1.67 -4.16 -8.82
CA HIS A 23 2.63 -3.24 -9.42
C HIS A 23 3.66 -2.78 -8.39
N THR A 24 4.88 -2.59 -8.87
CA THR A 24 5.96 -1.88 -8.18
C THR A 24 6.04 -0.49 -8.81
N VAL A 25 6.07 0.54 -7.98
CA VAL A 25 6.20 1.93 -8.41
C VAL A 25 7.69 2.28 -8.46
N ASP A 26 8.18 2.69 -9.63
CA ASP A 26 9.53 3.27 -9.80
C ASP A 26 9.42 4.80 -9.68
N VAL A 27 10.05 5.34 -8.65
CA VAL A 27 10.07 6.77 -8.33
C VAL A 27 11.34 7.46 -8.84
N GLY A 28 12.20 6.72 -9.57
CA GLY A 28 13.47 7.18 -10.11
C GLY A 28 14.55 7.38 -9.05
N ASP A 29 15.66 8.00 -9.43
CA ASP A 29 16.81 8.27 -8.56
C ASP A 29 16.59 9.46 -7.59
N GLY A 30 15.36 9.98 -7.47
CA GLY A 30 14.99 11.00 -6.49
C GLY A 30 14.42 10.37 -5.21
N ASP A 31 14.56 11.04 -4.05
CA ASP A 31 13.86 10.64 -2.82
C ASP A 31 12.43 11.23 -2.85
N PRO A 32 11.38 10.48 -3.29
CA PRO A 32 10.02 10.99 -3.28
C PRO A 32 9.52 11.32 -1.86
N GLY A 33 10.15 10.78 -0.80
CA GLY A 33 9.86 11.16 0.58
C GLY A 33 10.22 12.62 0.92
N ALA A 34 11.02 13.29 0.08
CA ALA A 34 11.26 14.72 0.17
C ALA A 34 10.07 15.55 -0.36
N SER A 35 9.28 14.99 -1.26
CA SER A 35 8.05 15.58 -1.78
C SER A 35 6.87 15.26 -0.86
N PRO A 36 5.80 16.09 -0.83
CA PRO A 36 4.62 15.84 -0.02
C PRO A 36 3.76 14.74 -0.67
N LEU A 37 4.28 13.51 -0.71
CA LEU A 37 3.59 12.34 -1.23
C LEU A 37 2.95 11.55 -0.08
N GLU A 38 1.68 11.22 -0.24
CA GLU A 38 0.91 10.39 0.67
C GLU A 38 0.67 9.01 0.04
N LEU A 39 0.92 7.97 0.82
CA LEU A 39 0.52 6.62 0.51
C LEU A 39 -0.93 6.44 0.98
N VAL A 40 -1.79 6.11 0.02
CA VAL A 40 -3.20 5.83 0.29
C VAL A 40 -3.47 4.36 -0.02
N VAL A 41 -3.91 3.62 1.00
CA VAL A 41 -4.36 2.23 0.88
C VAL A 41 -5.81 2.16 1.32
N LEU A 42 -6.69 1.73 0.42
CA LEU A 42 -8.14 1.67 0.61
C LEU A 42 -8.65 0.26 0.38
N SER A 43 -9.58 -0.19 1.20
CA SER A 43 -10.39 -1.37 0.88
C SER A 43 -11.46 -1.02 -0.15
N ALA A 44 -11.45 -1.69 -1.30
CA ALA A 44 -12.43 -1.50 -2.36
C ALA A 44 -13.79 -2.15 -2.04
N SER A 45 -13.79 -3.16 -1.17
CA SER A 45 -14.99 -3.87 -0.71
C SER A 45 -14.86 -4.22 0.77
N ASP A 46 -15.98 -4.56 1.41
CA ASP A 46 -15.96 -5.10 2.77
C ASP A 46 -15.19 -6.43 2.79
N ALA A 47 -14.19 -6.52 3.66
CA ALA A 47 -13.44 -7.75 3.83
C ALA A 47 -14.28 -8.79 4.58
N THR A 48 -14.05 -10.06 4.28
CA THR A 48 -14.76 -11.19 4.92
C THR A 48 -13.77 -12.16 5.58
N GLY A 49 -14.26 -12.89 6.59
CA GLY A 49 -13.47 -13.84 7.38
C GLY A 49 -13.08 -13.32 8.76
N ASP A 50 -12.35 -14.14 9.52
CA ASP A 50 -11.91 -13.85 10.90
C ASP A 50 -10.41 -13.54 11.00
N GLY A 51 -9.75 -13.46 9.84
CA GLY A 51 -8.33 -13.19 9.71
C GLY A 51 -7.94 -11.71 9.92
N GLY A 52 -6.64 -11.48 9.80
CA GLY A 52 -6.03 -10.16 9.86
C GLY A 52 -5.22 -9.81 8.60
N LEU A 53 -5.08 -8.51 8.35
CA LEU A 53 -4.25 -7.94 7.31
C LEU A 53 -3.22 -7.00 7.93
N VAL A 54 -1.97 -7.15 7.53
CA VAL A 54 -0.90 -6.20 7.78
C VAL A 54 -0.37 -5.74 6.43
N VAL A 55 -0.30 -4.43 6.23
CA VAL A 55 0.25 -3.83 5.02
C VAL A 55 1.61 -3.24 5.33
N SER A 56 2.63 -3.68 4.61
CA SER A 56 3.99 -3.13 4.71
C SER A 56 4.36 -2.40 3.44
N LEU A 57 4.82 -1.16 3.57
CA LEU A 57 5.50 -0.42 2.51
C LEU A 57 6.95 -0.89 2.46
N GLN A 58 7.34 -1.43 1.30
CA GLN A 58 8.69 -1.90 1.07
C GLN A 58 9.40 -1.04 0.02
N THR A 59 10.71 -0.88 0.19
CA THR A 59 11.56 -0.16 -0.75
C THR A 59 12.67 -1.06 -1.28
N CYS A 60 13.11 -0.84 -2.52
CA CYS A 60 14.26 -1.51 -3.10
C CYS A 60 15.05 -0.58 -4.04
N ASP A 61 16.32 -0.93 -4.24
CA ASP A 61 17.23 -0.19 -5.13
C ASP A 61 16.92 -0.42 -6.62
N SER A 62 16.23 -1.51 -6.95
CA SER A 62 15.90 -1.91 -8.32
C SER A 62 14.67 -2.82 -8.30
N ALA A 63 13.84 -2.76 -9.35
CA ALA A 63 12.63 -3.56 -9.49
C ALA A 63 12.86 -5.08 -9.39
N THR A 64 14.09 -5.55 -9.64
CA THR A 64 14.49 -6.97 -9.52
C THR A 64 15.28 -7.28 -8.24
N GLY A 65 15.51 -6.29 -7.39
CA GLY A 65 16.32 -6.41 -6.16
C GLY A 65 15.53 -6.94 -4.96
N SER A 66 16.20 -6.98 -3.80
CA SER A 66 15.56 -7.28 -2.52
C SER A 66 14.80 -6.08 -1.98
N PHE A 67 13.61 -6.35 -1.45
CA PHE A 67 12.75 -5.33 -0.86
C PHE A 67 12.88 -5.35 0.65
N ALA A 68 13.08 -4.18 1.24
CA ALA A 68 13.15 -3.97 2.68
C ALA A 68 11.88 -3.27 3.18
N ASP A 69 11.31 -3.77 4.28
CA ASP A 69 10.17 -3.12 4.94
C ASP A 69 10.59 -1.78 5.54
N MET A 70 9.90 -0.70 5.17
CA MET A 70 10.11 0.64 5.74
C MET A 70 9.04 1.01 6.76
N VAL A 71 7.78 0.74 6.43
CA VAL A 71 6.64 1.05 7.29
C VAL A 71 5.68 -0.11 7.27
N GLN A 72 5.09 -0.42 8.41
CA GLN A 72 4.11 -1.47 8.55
C GLN A 72 2.88 -0.96 9.29
N SER A 73 1.69 -1.32 8.81
CA SER A 73 0.44 -1.03 9.50
C SER A 73 0.29 -1.87 10.77
N ARG A 74 -0.64 -1.48 11.64
CA ARG A 74 -1.16 -2.42 12.65
C ARG A 74 -1.86 -3.59 11.97
N SER A 75 -2.05 -4.68 12.72
CA SER A 75 -2.93 -5.77 12.30
C SER A 75 -4.37 -5.29 12.25
N LEU A 76 -4.95 -5.23 11.05
CA LEU A 76 -6.33 -4.87 10.79
C LEU A 76 -7.18 -6.12 10.69
N LYS A 77 -8.32 -6.17 11.36
CA LYS A 77 -9.26 -7.29 11.23
C LYS A 77 -10.17 -7.06 10.04
N ALA A 78 -10.85 -8.10 9.56
CA ALA A 78 -11.86 -7.95 8.50
C ALA A 78 -12.91 -6.86 8.82
N ALA A 79 -13.32 -6.74 10.09
CA ALA A 79 -14.26 -5.72 10.54
C ALA A 79 -13.77 -4.27 10.39
N ASP A 80 -12.45 -4.04 10.36
CA ASP A 80 -11.84 -2.72 10.14
C ASP A 80 -11.76 -2.36 8.65
N LEU A 81 -11.85 -3.36 7.76
CA LEU A 81 -11.66 -3.24 6.31
C LEU A 81 -13.00 -3.14 5.58
N LYS A 82 -13.75 -2.07 5.86
CA LYS A 82 -15.00 -1.78 5.14
C LYS A 82 -14.74 -1.12 3.79
N ALA A 83 -15.70 -1.15 2.86
CA ALA A 83 -15.56 -0.43 1.60
C ALA A 83 -15.22 1.07 1.84
N GLY A 84 -14.13 1.55 1.25
CA GLY A 84 -13.59 2.90 1.42
C GLY A 84 -12.77 3.14 2.69
N ALA A 85 -12.59 2.14 3.56
CA ALA A 85 -11.80 2.31 4.77
C ALA A 85 -10.32 2.54 4.43
N SER A 86 -9.74 3.57 5.05
CA SER A 86 -8.32 3.88 4.92
C SER A 86 -7.51 2.98 5.83
N VAL A 87 -6.70 2.13 5.21
CA VAL A 87 -5.88 1.11 5.86
C VAL A 87 -4.61 1.72 6.45
N LEU A 88 -3.99 2.64 5.70
CA LEU A 88 -2.72 3.27 6.09
C LEU A 88 -2.55 4.61 5.36
N PRO A 89 -3.24 5.69 5.78
CA PRO A 89 -2.96 7.03 5.27
C PRO A 89 -1.69 7.56 5.96
N ILE A 90 -0.55 7.37 5.32
CA ILE A 90 0.74 7.87 5.83
C ILE A 90 1.44 8.69 4.78
N ARG A 91 2.21 9.69 5.22
CA ARG A 91 3.19 10.32 4.36
C ARG A 91 4.30 9.33 4.04
N VAL A 92 4.73 9.29 2.78
CA VAL A 92 5.87 8.46 2.37
C VAL A 92 7.10 8.90 3.19
N PRO A 93 7.76 8.00 3.92
CA PRO A 93 8.92 8.35 4.72
C PRO A 93 10.08 8.78 3.82
N ARG A 94 10.99 9.59 4.38
CA ARG A 94 12.25 9.94 3.72
C ARG A 94 13.20 8.75 3.68
N GLY A 95 14.10 8.74 2.68
CA GLY A 95 15.08 7.66 2.49
C GLY A 95 14.49 6.45 1.76
N VAL A 96 13.40 6.66 1.04
CA VAL A 96 12.85 5.70 0.10
C VAL A 96 13.78 5.61 -1.10
N LYS A 97 14.02 4.39 -1.55
CA LYS A 97 14.84 4.09 -2.71
C LYS A 97 14.02 4.17 -3.99
N ARG A 98 14.69 3.89 -5.11
CA ARG A 98 14.15 3.98 -6.46
C ARG A 98 12.84 3.24 -6.70
N CYS A 99 12.61 2.11 -6.04
CA CYS A 99 11.42 1.32 -6.26
C CYS A 99 10.67 1.09 -4.94
N LEU A 100 9.34 1.14 -5.02
CA LEU A 100 8.43 0.95 -3.91
C LEU A 100 7.39 -0.12 -4.26
N ARG A 101 7.03 -0.94 -3.27
CA ARG A 101 5.89 -1.85 -3.39
C ARG A 101 5.17 -2.01 -2.05
N LEU A 102 3.98 -2.60 -2.08
CA LEU A 102 3.29 -3.01 -0.87
C LEU A 102 3.31 -4.52 -0.71
N LYS A 103 3.44 -4.95 0.55
CA LYS A 103 3.28 -6.32 0.96
C LYS A 103 2.01 -6.45 1.79
N TYR A 104 1.11 -7.32 1.36
CA TYR A 104 -0.12 -7.65 2.08
C TYR A 104 0.08 -8.97 2.82
N THR A 105 0.31 -8.91 4.12
CA THR A 105 0.45 -10.10 4.96
C THR A 105 -0.89 -10.47 5.54
N VAL A 106 -1.41 -11.63 5.16
CA VAL A 106 -2.69 -12.17 5.64
C VAL A 106 -2.45 -13.22 6.71
N THR A 107 -3.18 -13.11 7.81
CA THR A 107 -3.24 -14.14 8.87
C THR A 107 -4.64 -14.73 8.93
N GLY A 108 -4.75 -16.05 9.07
CA GLY A 108 -6.05 -16.73 9.10
C GLY A 108 -6.82 -16.65 7.76
N THR A 109 -8.14 -16.75 7.84
CA THR A 109 -9.03 -16.65 6.68
C THR A 109 -9.46 -15.20 6.48
N LEU A 110 -8.93 -14.55 5.44
CA LEU A 110 -9.33 -13.21 5.04
C LEU A 110 -9.58 -13.19 3.53
N SER A 111 -10.61 -12.47 3.10
CA SER A 111 -10.78 -12.05 1.71
C SER A 111 -11.03 -10.56 1.67
N ALA A 112 -10.01 -9.80 1.27
CA ALA A 112 -10.07 -8.35 1.14
C ALA A 112 -9.73 -7.94 -0.29
N THR A 113 -10.26 -6.80 -0.72
CA THR A 113 -9.93 -6.20 -2.02
C THR A 113 -9.31 -4.84 -1.76
N LEU A 114 -8.08 -4.61 -2.22
CA LEU A 114 -7.32 -3.41 -1.88
C LEU A 114 -6.97 -2.61 -3.13
N THR A 115 -7.11 -1.29 -3.02
CA THR A 115 -6.61 -0.31 -3.99
C THR A 115 -5.58 0.55 -3.30
N ALA A 116 -4.41 0.70 -3.90
CA ALA A 116 -3.32 1.42 -3.30
C ALA A 116 -2.58 2.28 -4.33
N PHE A 117 -2.31 3.52 -3.97
CA PHE A 117 -1.66 4.49 -4.85
C PHE A 117 -0.95 5.59 -4.04
N LEU A 118 0.03 6.24 -4.68
CA LEU A 118 0.60 7.49 -4.19
C LEU A 118 -0.17 8.67 -4.76
N THR A 119 -0.37 9.69 -3.93
CA THR A 119 -0.96 10.96 -4.36
C THR A 119 -0.20 12.12 -3.72
N LEU A 120 -0.21 13.27 -4.37
CA LEU A 120 0.28 14.49 -3.75
C LEU A 120 -0.68 14.89 -2.63
N ASP A 121 -0.11 15.33 -1.51
CA ASP A 121 -0.80 15.68 -0.26
C ASP A 121 -2.20 16.23 -0.54
N ARG A 122 -3.19 15.43 -0.18
CA ARG A 122 -4.57 15.87 -0.18
C ARG A 122 -4.63 16.82 1.01
N ALA A 123 -4.43 18.12 0.76
CA ALA A 123 -4.62 19.16 1.75
C ALA A 123 -5.89 18.82 2.55
N HIS A 124 -5.70 18.40 3.79
CA HIS A 124 -6.81 18.06 4.67
C HIS A 124 -7.54 19.39 4.92
N PRO A 125 -8.85 19.52 4.63
CA PRO A 125 -9.61 20.66 5.13
C PRO A 125 -9.69 20.64 6.66
#